data_AF-A0A2E0ZAP0-F1
#
_entry.id   AF-A0A2E0ZAP0-F1
#
_cell.length_a   1.000
_cell.length_b   1.000
_cell.length_c   1.000
_cell.angle_alpha   90.00
_cell.angle_beta   90.00
_cell.angle_gamma   90.00
#
_symmetry.space_group_name_H-M   'P 1'
#
loop_
_entity.id
_entity.type
_entity.pdbx_description
1 polymer ?
#
loop_
_entity_poly.entity_id
_entity_poly.type
_entity_poly.pdbx_seq_one_letter_code
_entity_poly.pdbx_strand_id
1 'polypeptide(L)'
;MANQAEQNNQELLRQKVAEQFPDEDSAKILALLYRYESPAAAGRLRVQLAILKLSKGNVDRLREYVEVARTDYRDVLFWAETPEQTKVVSPRIANHQQQEARAKFRRYLMLLLLAALLVIILSARLTTTTGERLAMSGIFVLAGLNIIWRIQRGRL
;
A
#
# COMPACT_ATOMS: atom_id res chain seq x y z
N MET A 1 28.01 -5.10 -31.21
CA MET A 1 28.19 -4.00 -30.24
C MET A 1 27.00 -3.80 -29.29
N ALA A 2 25.75 -3.82 -29.77
CA ALA A 2 24.56 -3.66 -28.91
C ALA A 2 24.46 -4.67 -27.75
N ASN A 3 24.84 -5.93 -27.97
CA ASN A 3 24.75 -6.99 -26.94
C ASN A 3 25.74 -6.77 -25.77
N GLN A 4 26.93 -6.22 -26.05
CA GLN A 4 27.94 -5.96 -25.02
C GLN A 4 27.53 -4.81 -24.09
N ALA A 5 26.96 -3.74 -24.65
CA ALA A 5 26.49 -2.60 -23.86
C ALA A 5 25.37 -3.02 -22.90
N GLU A 6 24.44 -3.86 -23.36
CA GLU A 6 23.35 -4.38 -22.53
C GLU A 6 23.87 -5.26 -21.39
N GLN A 7 24.84 -6.15 -21.67
CA GLN A 7 25.49 -6.96 -20.64
C GLN A 7 26.19 -6.09 -19.59
N ASN A 8 26.93 -5.07 -20.01
CA ASN A 8 27.59 -4.13 -19.11
C ASN A 8 26.57 -3.38 -18.23
N ASN A 9 25.43 -2.98 -18.80
CA ASN A 9 24.35 -2.31 -18.07
C ASN A 9 23.72 -3.22 -17.00
N GLN A 10 23.51 -4.49 -17.33
CA GLN A 10 22.97 -5.48 -16.40
C GLN A 10 23.94 -5.76 -15.25
N GLU A 11 25.23 -5.86 -15.55
CA GLU A 11 26.26 -6.07 -14.54
C GLU A 11 26.34 -4.87 -13.58
N LEU A 12 26.33 -3.65 -14.10
CA LEU A 12 26.30 -2.44 -13.29
C LEU A 12 25.08 -2.41 -12.35
N LEU A 13 23.91 -2.83 -12.85
CA LEU A 13 22.70 -2.88 -12.05
C LEU A 13 22.81 -3.90 -10.91
N ARG A 14 23.34 -5.09 -11.18
CA ARG A 14 23.58 -6.13 -10.18
C ARG A 14 24.51 -5.64 -9.08
N GLN A 15 25.61 -4.98 -9.44
CA GLN A 15 26.55 -4.42 -8.48
C GLN A 15 25.88 -3.38 -7.59
N LYS A 16 25.12 -2.45 -8.17
CA LYS A 16 24.41 -1.41 -7.39
C LYS A 16 23.33 -1.97 -6.48
N VAL A 17 22.64 -3.02 -6.89
CA VAL A 17 21.66 -3.73 -6.06
C VAL A 17 22.36 -4.37 -4.87
N ALA A 18 23.45 -5.11 -5.10
CA ALA A 18 24.21 -5.77 -4.03
C ALA A 18 24.81 -4.76 -3.03
N GLU A 19 25.26 -3.59 -3.51
CA GLU A 19 25.77 -2.51 -2.66
C GLU A 19 24.69 -1.88 -1.77
N GLN A 20 23.48 -1.67 -2.30
CA GLN A 20 22.43 -0.92 -1.58
C GLN A 20 21.47 -1.80 -0.79
N PHE A 21 21.38 -3.09 -1.11
CA PHE A 21 20.46 -4.04 -0.50
C PHE A 21 21.21 -5.32 -0.07
N PRO A 22 22.21 -5.22 0.82
CA PRO A 22 23.06 -6.35 1.20
C PRO A 22 22.29 -7.48 1.91
N ASP A 23 21.23 -7.13 2.64
CA ASP A 23 20.43 -8.07 3.43
C ASP A 23 19.24 -8.66 2.67
N GLU A 24 18.99 -8.19 1.43
CA GLU A 24 17.85 -8.61 0.62
C GLU A 24 18.27 -9.52 -0.53
N ASP A 25 17.33 -10.33 -0.99
CA ASP A 25 17.53 -11.16 -2.17
C ASP A 25 17.64 -10.29 -3.43
N SER A 26 18.86 -10.16 -3.96
CA SER A 26 19.17 -9.39 -5.15
C SER A 26 18.31 -9.80 -6.36
N ALA A 27 17.93 -11.07 -6.49
CA ALA A 27 17.07 -11.53 -7.59
C ALA A 27 15.66 -10.91 -7.48
N LYS A 28 15.12 -10.76 -6.26
CA LYS A 28 13.82 -10.10 -6.04
C LYS A 28 13.87 -8.62 -6.36
N ILE A 29 14.93 -7.93 -5.96
CA ILE A 29 15.12 -6.50 -6.25
C ILE A 29 15.23 -6.26 -7.77
N LEU A 30 16.02 -7.08 -8.46
CA LEU A 30 16.13 -7.03 -9.92
C LEU A 30 14.79 -7.31 -10.61
N ALA A 31 14.05 -8.31 -10.14
CA ALA A 31 12.71 -8.61 -10.67
C ALA A 31 11.76 -7.41 -10.53
N LEU A 32 11.82 -6.66 -9.41
CA LEU A 32 11.04 -5.44 -9.23
C LEU A 32 11.45 -4.34 -10.22
N LEU A 33 12.76 -4.13 -10.41
CA LEU A 33 13.29 -3.16 -11.38
C LEU A 33 12.96 -3.51 -12.83
N TYR A 34 12.86 -4.79 -13.16
CA TYR A 34 12.48 -5.24 -14.51
C TYR A 34 11.00 -5.04 -14.83
N ARG A 35 10.15 -4.73 -13.83
CA ARG A 35 8.75 -4.33 -14.08
C ARG A 35 8.65 -2.96 -14.77
N TYR A 36 9.71 -2.16 -14.72
CA TYR A 36 9.82 -0.95 -15.52
C TYR A 36 10.42 -1.27 -16.89
N GLU A 37 9.59 -1.18 -17.92
CA GLU A 37 9.99 -1.39 -19.32
C GLU A 37 10.13 -0.05 -20.04
N SER A 38 11.22 0.13 -20.78
CA SER A 38 11.42 1.27 -21.68
C SER A 38 11.91 0.77 -23.04
N PRO A 39 11.41 1.31 -24.16
CA PRO A 39 11.81 0.91 -25.51
C PRO A 39 13.29 1.21 -25.82
N ALA A 40 13.90 2.17 -25.11
CA ALA A 40 15.33 2.46 -25.23
C ALA A 40 16.10 1.90 -24.02
N ALA A 41 17.10 1.05 -24.27
CA ALA A 41 17.96 0.44 -23.27
C ALA A 41 18.70 1.49 -22.41
N ALA A 42 19.27 2.52 -23.04
CA ALA A 42 19.95 3.61 -22.34
C ALA A 42 19.00 4.40 -21.41
N GLY A 43 17.77 4.66 -21.87
CA GLY A 43 16.74 5.30 -21.05
C GLY A 43 16.31 4.42 -19.88
N ARG A 44 16.24 3.10 -20.10
CA ARG A 44 15.86 2.13 -19.07
C ARG A 44 16.84 2.13 -17.90
N LEU A 45 18.15 2.01 -18.19
CA LEU A 45 19.17 1.98 -17.15
C LEU A 45 19.16 3.27 -16.32
N ARG A 46 19.07 4.43 -16.97
CA ARG A 46 19.05 5.73 -16.28
C ARG A 46 17.92 5.82 -15.26
N VAL A 47 16.73 5.35 -15.62
CA VAL A 47 15.57 5.34 -14.71
C VAL A 47 15.74 4.30 -13.60
N GLN A 48 16.22 3.09 -13.91
CA GLN A 48 16.44 2.05 -12.89
C GLN A 48 17.47 2.49 -11.83
N LEU A 49 18.56 3.16 -12.24
CA LEU A 49 19.52 3.75 -11.31
C LEU A 49 18.94 4.90 -10.48
N ALA A 50 18.05 5.71 -11.07
CA ALA A 50 17.33 6.76 -10.34
C ALA A 50 16.39 6.18 -9.27
N ILE A 51 15.65 5.11 -9.60
CA ILE A 51 14.79 4.38 -8.65
C ILE A 51 15.65 3.86 -7.49
N LEU A 52 16.78 3.19 -7.77
CA LEU A 52 17.70 2.69 -6.75
C LEU A 52 18.19 3.83 -5.83
N LYS A 53 18.66 4.93 -6.41
CA LYS A 53 19.13 6.12 -5.67
C LYS A 53 18.06 6.68 -4.73
N LEU A 54 16.81 6.79 -5.19
CA LEU A 54 15.71 7.34 -4.39
C LEU A 54 15.21 6.36 -3.31
N SER A 55 15.35 5.06 -3.55
CA SER A 55 14.90 4.01 -2.64
C SER A 55 15.78 3.92 -1.39
N LYS A 56 17.07 4.29 -1.48
CA LYS A 56 18.02 4.30 -0.36
C LYS A 56 18.06 2.97 0.41
N GLY A 57 18.06 1.85 -0.31
CA GLY A 57 18.08 0.50 0.29
C GLY A 57 16.74 0.03 0.87
N ASN A 58 15.64 0.79 0.72
CA ASN A 58 14.32 0.38 1.20
C ASN A 58 13.48 -0.25 0.07
N VAL A 59 13.06 -1.51 0.25
CA VAL A 59 12.32 -2.29 -0.76
C VAL A 59 10.92 -1.75 -1.03
N ASP A 60 10.25 -1.21 -0.02
CA ASP A 60 8.91 -0.65 -0.20
C ASP A 60 8.96 0.64 -1.03
N ARG A 61 9.94 1.51 -0.76
CA ARG A 61 10.20 2.69 -1.60
C ARG A 61 10.58 2.31 -3.02
N LEU A 62 11.39 1.27 -3.21
CA LEU A 62 11.71 0.74 -4.54
C LEU A 62 10.44 0.40 -5.30
N ARG A 63 9.52 -0.32 -4.66
CA ARG A 63 8.24 -0.69 -5.28
C ARG A 63 7.41 0.54 -5.66
N GLU A 64 7.33 1.54 -4.78
CA GLU A 64 6.61 2.79 -5.05
C GLU A 64 7.20 3.56 -6.24
N TYR A 65 8.53 3.75 -6.26
CA TYR A 65 9.20 4.47 -7.34
C TYR A 65 9.13 3.73 -8.68
N VAL A 66 9.07 2.39 -8.67
CA VAL A 66 8.78 1.59 -9.87
C VAL A 66 7.38 1.94 -10.42
N GLU A 67 6.35 1.99 -9.59
CA GLU A 67 5.00 2.35 -10.08
C GLU A 67 4.91 3.79 -10.56
N VAL A 68 5.58 4.73 -9.89
CA VAL A 68 5.68 6.11 -10.36
C VAL A 68 6.38 6.16 -11.72
N ALA A 69 7.51 5.46 -11.88
CA ALA A 69 8.26 5.45 -13.14
C ALA A 69 7.45 4.87 -14.31
N ARG A 70 6.64 3.84 -14.04
CA ARG A 70 5.73 3.25 -15.03
C ARG A 70 4.65 4.21 -15.49
N THR A 71 4.27 5.16 -14.63
CA THR A 71 3.27 6.19 -14.96
C THR A 71 3.92 7.40 -15.64
N ASP A 72 4.97 7.96 -15.03
CA ASP A 72 5.78 9.05 -15.57
C ASP A 72 7.19 9.00 -14.99
N TYR A 73 8.14 8.50 -15.78
CA TYR A 73 9.53 8.35 -15.37
C TYR A 73 10.27 9.69 -15.18
N ARG A 74 9.74 10.79 -15.73
CA ARG A 74 10.40 12.12 -15.65
C ARG A 74 10.41 12.64 -14.23
N ASP A 75 9.34 12.37 -13.48
CA ASP A 75 9.25 12.69 -12.05
C ASP A 75 10.39 12.02 -11.27
N VAL A 76 10.61 10.73 -11.53
CA VAL A 76 11.66 9.93 -10.87
C VAL A 76 13.07 10.46 -11.22
N LEU A 77 13.32 10.81 -12.48
CA LEU A 77 14.60 11.39 -12.89
C LEU A 77 14.83 12.77 -12.24
N PHE A 78 13.83 13.64 -12.28
CA PHE A 78 13.91 14.97 -11.69
C PHE A 78 14.23 14.90 -10.19
N TRP A 79 13.59 13.98 -9.46
CA TRP A 79 13.85 13.80 -8.03
C TRP A 79 15.23 13.23 -7.73
N ALA A 80 15.71 12.30 -8.55
CA ALA A 80 17.03 11.73 -8.39
C ALA A 80 18.15 12.76 -8.65
N GLU A 81 17.92 13.73 -9.54
CA GLU A 81 18.88 14.78 -9.89
C GLU A 81 18.88 15.95 -8.89
N THR A 82 17.74 16.20 -8.23
CA THR A 82 17.58 17.34 -7.31
C THR A 82 17.19 16.91 -5.88
N PRO A 83 18.13 16.29 -5.12
CA PRO A 83 17.85 15.73 -3.79
C PRO A 83 17.52 16.76 -2.70
N GLU A 84 17.99 18.01 -2.83
CA GLU A 84 17.76 19.04 -1.80
C GLU A 84 16.34 19.64 -1.84
N GLN A 85 15.71 19.67 -3.01
CA GLN A 85 14.34 20.16 -3.19
C GLN A 85 13.28 19.08 -2.92
N THR A 86 13.70 17.82 -2.76
CA THR A 86 12.83 16.64 -2.66
C THR A 86 12.62 16.10 -1.25
N LYS A 87 12.98 16.87 -0.20
CA LYS A 87 12.48 16.61 1.17
C LYS A 87 10.95 16.69 1.26
N VAL A 88 10.28 17.23 0.23
CA VAL A 88 8.84 17.19 0.07
C VAL A 88 8.43 15.79 -0.39
N VAL A 89 7.75 15.02 0.47
CA VAL A 89 7.03 13.81 0.04
C VAL A 89 6.14 14.23 -1.13
N SER A 90 6.47 13.77 -2.34
CA SER A 90 5.78 14.19 -3.55
C SER A 90 4.27 13.98 -3.39
N PRO A 91 3.42 14.97 -3.73
CA PRO A 91 1.97 14.82 -3.67
C PRO A 91 1.50 13.58 -4.41
N ARG A 92 2.18 13.15 -5.49
CA ARG A 92 1.81 11.95 -6.25
C ARG A 92 2.09 10.65 -5.47
N ILE A 93 3.21 10.58 -4.74
CA ILE A 93 3.54 9.46 -3.86
C ILE A 93 2.61 9.45 -2.64
N ALA A 94 2.39 10.61 -2.01
CA ALA A 94 1.45 10.77 -0.91
C ALA A 94 0.02 10.39 -1.34
N ASN A 95 -0.41 10.81 -2.53
CA ASN A 95 -1.71 10.47 -3.09
C ASN A 95 -1.83 8.99 -3.42
N HIS A 96 -0.80 8.34 -3.96
CA HIS A 96 -0.84 6.90 -4.24
C HIS A 96 -0.97 6.09 -2.94
N GLN A 97 -0.16 6.40 -1.92
CA GLN A 97 -0.29 5.79 -0.60
C GLN A 97 -1.67 6.04 0.03
N GLN A 98 -2.19 7.27 -0.08
CA GLN A 98 -3.50 7.63 0.46
C GLN A 98 -4.64 6.94 -0.30
N GLN A 99 -4.54 6.75 -1.62
CA GLN A 99 -5.54 6.07 -2.43
C GLN A 99 -5.60 4.57 -2.11
N GLU A 100 -4.45 3.91 -1.95
CA GLU A 100 -4.42 2.51 -1.53
C GLU A 100 -4.96 2.32 -0.11
N ALA A 101 -4.58 3.19 0.82
CA ALA A 101 -5.11 3.17 2.19
C ALA A 101 -6.63 3.37 2.20
N ARG A 102 -7.14 4.31 1.40
CA ARG A 102 -8.58 4.52 1.22
C ARG A 102 -9.26 3.29 0.59
N ALA A 103 -8.65 2.64 -0.39
CA ALA A 103 -9.21 1.45 -1.02
C ALA A 103 -9.27 0.25 -0.06
N LYS A 104 -8.20 0.02 0.71
CA LYS A 104 -8.16 -1.01 1.76
C LYS A 104 -9.19 -0.73 2.85
N PHE A 105 -9.27 0.52 3.30
CA PHE A 105 -10.26 0.95 4.30
C PHE A 105 -11.70 0.77 3.81
N ARG A 106 -12.00 1.13 2.55
CA ARG A 106 -13.32 0.93 1.94
C ARG A 106 -13.70 -0.56 1.88
N ARG A 107 -12.77 -1.45 1.52
CA ARG A 107 -13.01 -2.90 1.51
C ARG A 107 -13.28 -3.44 2.92
N TYR A 108 -12.47 -3.03 3.89
CA TYR A 108 -12.66 -3.43 5.29
C TYR A 108 -14.02 -2.96 5.82
N LEU A 109 -14.38 -1.70 5.54
CA LEU A 109 -15.68 -1.14 5.90
C LEU A 109 -16.83 -1.91 5.25
N MET A 110 -16.71 -2.28 3.98
CA MET A 110 -17.73 -3.07 3.27
C MET A 110 -17.91 -4.46 3.88
N LEU A 111 -16.81 -5.15 4.22
CA LEU A 111 -16.86 -6.46 4.88
C LEU A 111 -17.48 -6.38 6.28
N LEU A 112 -17.16 -5.33 7.04
CA LEU A 112 -17.71 -5.10 8.36
C LEU A 112 -19.23 -4.84 8.31
N LEU A 113 -19.69 -4.04 7.34
CA LEU A 113 -21.12 -3.80 7.12
C LEU A 113 -21.86 -5.08 6.70
N LEU A 114 -21.26 -5.90 5.84
CA LEU A 114 -21.84 -7.20 5.45
C LEU A 114 -21.95 -8.15 6.65
N ALA A 115 -20.94 -8.21 7.51
CA ALA A 115 -20.97 -9.01 8.73
C ALA A 115 -22.06 -8.53 9.70
N ALA A 116 -22.18 -7.21 9.89
CA ALA A 116 -23.25 -6.63 10.71
C ALA A 116 -24.64 -6.95 10.16
N LEU A 117 -24.82 -6.83 8.84
CA LEU A 117 -26.06 -7.18 8.16
C LEU A 117 -26.39 -8.67 8.31
N LEU A 118 -25.40 -9.55 8.19
CA LEU A 118 -25.56 -10.99 8.40
C LEU A 118 -26.05 -11.31 9.82
N VAL A 119 -25.50 -10.65 10.84
CA VAL A 119 -25.93 -10.83 12.24
C VAL A 119 -27.39 -10.39 12.42
N ILE A 120 -27.81 -9.29 11.79
CA ILE A 120 -29.19 -8.81 11.83
C ILE A 120 -30.14 -9.81 11.15
N ILE A 121 -29.75 -10.36 9.99
CA ILE A 121 -30.55 -11.35 9.29
C ILE A 121 -30.64 -12.65 10.09
N LEU A 122 -29.53 -13.09 10.71
CA LEU A 122 -29.49 -14.29 11.52
C LEU A 122 -30.32 -14.15 12.80
N SER A 123 -30.29 -12.98 13.45
CA SER A 123 -31.13 -12.71 14.62
C SER A 123 -32.62 -12.66 14.27
N ALA A 124 -32.99 -12.08 13.13
CA ALA A 124 -34.35 -12.10 12.61
C ALA A 124 -34.84 -13.51 12.23
N ARG A 125 -33.91 -14.41 11.87
CA ARG A 125 -34.23 -15.81 11.52
C ARG A 125 -34.37 -16.72 12.75
N LEU A 126 -33.74 -16.37 13.87
CA LEU A 126 -33.87 -17.09 15.14
C LEU A 126 -35.15 -16.69 15.90
N THR A 127 -35.68 -15.49 15.69
CA THR A 127 -36.91 -15.02 16.36
C THR A 127 -38.20 -15.57 15.76
N THR A 128 -38.18 -16.09 14.52
CA THR A 128 -39.37 -16.64 13.86
C THR A 128 -39.68 -18.09 14.22
N THR A 129 -38.78 -18.79 14.92
CA THR A 129 -38.98 -20.19 15.35
C THR A 129 -39.40 -20.33 16.80
N THR A 130 -39.20 -19.32 17.65
CA THR A 130 -39.74 -19.28 19.01
C THR A 130 -41.07 -18.53 19.03
N GLY A 131 -42.14 -19.26 18.77
CA GLY A 131 -43.51 -18.84 19.08
C GLY A 131 -43.74 -18.79 20.59
N GLU A 132 -43.04 -17.92 21.31
CA GLU A 132 -43.38 -17.57 22.69
C GLU A 132 -43.34 -16.06 22.89
N ARG A 133 -44.52 -15.48 22.63
CA ARG A 133 -45.21 -14.44 23.41
C ARG A 133 -44.30 -13.45 24.16
N LEU A 134 -44.22 -12.23 23.61
CA LEU A 134 -44.56 -10.98 24.31
C LEU A 134 -44.27 -10.95 25.81
N ALA A 135 -42.99 -10.96 26.22
CA ALA A 135 -42.66 -10.66 27.62
C ALA A 135 -41.25 -10.14 27.88
N MET A 136 -40.44 -9.69 26.90
CA MET A 136 -39.09 -9.16 27.21
C MET A 136 -38.58 -8.07 26.27
N SER A 137 -39.46 -7.20 25.75
CA SER A 137 -39.04 -6.02 24.98
C SER A 137 -38.64 -4.80 25.85
N GLY A 138 -38.84 -4.86 27.17
CA GLY A 138 -38.58 -3.72 28.08
C GLY A 138 -37.18 -3.65 28.70
N ILE A 139 -36.42 -4.75 28.75
CA ILE A 139 -35.21 -4.82 29.59
C ILE A 139 -33.92 -4.57 28.79
N PHE A 140 -33.87 -4.88 27.49
CA PHE A 140 -32.62 -4.75 26.72
C PHE A 140 -32.30 -3.33 26.22
N VAL A 141 -33.28 -2.42 26.13
CA VAL A 141 -33.03 -1.04 25.68
C VAL A 141 -32.33 -0.20 26.76
N LEU A 142 -32.54 -0.51 28.05
CA LEU A 142 -31.92 0.23 29.15
C LEU A 142 -30.47 -0.18 29.46
N ALA A 143 -30.06 -1.42 29.13
CA ALA A 143 -28.70 -1.88 29.38
C ALA A 143 -27.67 -1.30 28.38
N GLY A 144 -28.06 -1.10 27.12
CA GLY A 144 -27.18 -0.53 26.09
C GLY A 144 -26.82 0.94 26.29
N LEU A 145 -27.74 1.74 26.86
CA LEU A 145 -27.54 3.16 27.10
C LEU A 145 -26.58 3.47 28.26
N ASN A 146 -26.46 2.59 29.26
CA ASN A 146 -25.58 2.82 30.41
C ASN A 146 -24.08 2.67 30.05
N ILE A 147 -23.74 1.72 29.18
CA ILE A 147 -22.36 1.48 28.74
C ILE A 147 -21.83 2.63 27.88
N ILE A 148 -22.67 3.18 27.00
CA ILE A 148 -22.30 4.30 26.12
C ILE A 148 -22.10 5.60 26.93
N TRP A 149 -22.95 5.85 27.94
CA TRP A 149 -22.77 6.99 28.83
C TRP A 149 -21.50 6.90 29.69
N ARG A 150 -21.06 5.67 30.03
CA ARG A 150 -19.90 5.45 30.90
C ARG A 150 -18.55 5.54 30.18
N ILE A 151 -18.51 5.36 28.86
CA ILE A 151 -17.27 5.42 28.05
C ILE A 151 -16.92 6.85 27.62
N GLN A 152 -17.89 7.77 27.51
CA GLN A 152 -17.58 9.18 27.17
C GLN A 152 -16.97 10.01 28.31
N ARG A 153 -16.97 9.53 29.56
CA ARG A 153 -16.57 10.34 30.74
C ARG A 153 -15.21 9.96 31.34
N GLY A 154 -14.31 9.36 30.56
CA GLY A 154 -12.86 9.42 30.77
C GLY A 154 -12.33 9.16 32.18
N ARG A 155 -12.84 8.14 32.88
CA ARG A 155 -12.20 7.58 34.08
C ARG A 155 -12.13 6.07 33.98
N LEU A 156 -10.97 5.58 33.61
CA LEU A 156 -10.40 4.36 34.16
C LEU A 156 -9.13 4.77 34.91
#